data_AF-A0A098EE33-F1
#
_entry.id   AF-A0A098EE33-F1
#
_cell.length_a   1.000
_cell.length_b   1.000
_cell.length_c   1.000
_cell.angle_alpha   90.00
_cell.angle_beta   90.00
_cell.angle_gamma   90.00
#
_symmetry.space_group_name_H-M   'P 1'
#
loop_
_entity.id
_entity.type
_entity.pdbx_description
1 polymer ?
#
loop_
_entity_poly.entity_id
_entity_poly.type
_entity_poly.pdbx_seq_one_letter_code
_entity_poly.pdbx_strand_id
1 'polypeptide(L)'
;MHSSIDPISKTYRVYSNVEESFRSGQFTQRAVAVCTSWLLEEALERLHRVVEASEEGIPSSLVGMALQNVRDIYRNIYKAHKGTADNIKKALVDNGHEHIAQLRTVLLYLALARSKSLPNEGPAGASVTEISAASYNAASALSILQSNLGLPDEASVNTRDRLCVLLDSLSGSIELIPGRELLRSVRGSTGFISPSEVRNALLLATEEARALVYTTHDRADKDARGCVQGALEVVLYSIKRVIGGISKRKNISSRASWSCALASQMMDTIQEVFNGYVSNTHTRDSDVSDKEFLSNNVIRAFTSARHLLASCVSVPPEERPSSSEYVIRCSGMLREVYSHLGTRESIDLANPHDANDILPALNKAREAFDKVDPSTLPSNRDVEIYNRLREAIMQASRRCIMQQCSEPDLLDSALGAGWDDLSIEGLGAASAAPDLHH
;
A
#
# COMPACT_ATOMS: atom_id res chain seq x y z
N MET A 1 6.08 14.53 -25.17
CA MET A 1 7.25 13.99 -24.45
C MET A 1 6.75 13.38 -23.15
N HIS A 2 6.85 12.05 -23.11
CA HIS A 2 6.58 11.06 -22.04
C HIS A 2 5.55 11.35 -20.93
N SER A 3 4.37 10.75 -21.15
CA SER A 3 3.43 10.27 -20.13
C SER A 3 4.18 9.60 -18.97
N SER A 4 4.18 10.26 -17.81
CA SER A 4 4.57 9.66 -16.55
C SER A 4 3.53 8.60 -16.19
N ILE A 5 3.91 7.33 -16.32
CA ILE A 5 3.22 6.24 -15.64
C ILE A 5 3.32 6.57 -14.15
N ASP A 6 2.22 7.07 -13.58
CA ASP A 6 2.02 7.25 -12.14
C ASP A 6 1.17 6.07 -11.63
N PRO A 7 1.78 5.01 -11.05
CA PRO A 7 1.03 3.84 -10.57
C PRO A 7 0.63 3.92 -9.09
N ILE A 8 1.04 4.95 -8.34
CA ILE A 8 1.24 4.82 -6.87
C ILE A 8 -0.04 5.01 -6.01
N SER A 9 -1.21 5.29 -6.61
CA SER A 9 -2.46 5.51 -5.84
C SER A 9 -3.69 4.74 -6.35
N LYS A 10 -3.71 4.37 -7.64
CA LYS A 10 -4.89 3.73 -8.24
C LYS A 10 -5.06 2.27 -7.80
N THR A 11 -3.97 1.61 -7.39
CA THR A 11 -3.90 0.17 -7.13
C THR A 11 -4.71 -0.26 -5.91
N TYR A 12 -4.59 0.43 -4.75
CA TYR A 12 -5.42 0.17 -3.55
C TYR A 12 -6.92 0.36 -3.82
N ARG A 13 -7.27 1.39 -4.62
CA ARG A 13 -8.66 1.69 -5.00
C ARG A 13 -9.26 0.63 -5.94
N VAL A 14 -8.46 0.03 -6.81
CA VAL A 14 -8.92 -1.08 -7.66
C VAL A 14 -9.15 -2.34 -6.81
N TYR A 15 -8.25 -2.67 -5.87
CA TYR A 15 -8.43 -3.82 -4.98
C TYR A 15 -9.69 -3.70 -4.11
N SER A 16 -9.86 -2.57 -3.41
CA SER A 16 -11.00 -2.34 -2.51
C SER A 16 -12.34 -2.31 -3.25
N ASN A 17 -12.47 -1.54 -4.33
CA ASN A 17 -13.75 -1.40 -5.05
C ASN A 17 -14.20 -2.71 -5.69
N VAL A 18 -13.25 -3.49 -6.23
CA VAL A 18 -13.54 -4.76 -6.89
C VAL A 18 -13.84 -5.86 -5.86
N GLU A 19 -13.08 -5.93 -4.76
CA GLU A 19 -13.32 -6.85 -3.65
C GLU A 19 -14.66 -6.58 -2.96
N GLU A 20 -15.02 -5.31 -2.73
CA GLU A 20 -16.31 -4.91 -2.15
C GLU A 20 -17.50 -5.27 -3.08
N SER A 21 -17.32 -5.09 -4.39
CA SER A 21 -18.32 -5.50 -5.39
C SER A 21 -18.46 -7.03 -5.49
N PHE A 22 -17.38 -7.79 -5.27
CA PHE A 22 -17.44 -9.25 -5.18
C PHE A 22 -18.10 -9.72 -3.87
N ARG A 23 -17.76 -9.10 -2.73
CA ARG A 23 -18.34 -9.42 -1.41
C ARG A 23 -19.83 -9.10 -1.33
N SER A 24 -20.27 -8.02 -1.96
CA SER A 24 -21.69 -7.63 -2.02
C SER A 24 -22.54 -8.51 -2.95
N GLY A 25 -21.94 -9.50 -3.63
CA GLY A 25 -22.65 -10.41 -4.53
C GLY A 25 -23.15 -9.75 -5.82
N GLN A 26 -22.71 -8.53 -6.12
CA GLN A 26 -23.13 -7.80 -7.31
C GLN A 26 -22.53 -8.38 -8.60
N PHE A 27 -21.41 -9.10 -8.50
CA PHE A 27 -20.77 -9.74 -9.65
C PHE A 27 -21.13 -11.23 -9.81
N THR A 28 -21.50 -11.62 -11.02
CA THR A 28 -21.70 -13.03 -11.38
C THR A 28 -20.36 -13.77 -11.49
N GLN A 29 -20.35 -15.10 -11.29
CA GLN A 29 -19.15 -15.92 -11.52
C GLN A 29 -18.59 -15.79 -12.95
N ARG A 30 -19.44 -15.48 -13.94
CA ARG A 30 -18.97 -15.18 -15.30
C ARG A 30 -18.18 -13.87 -15.35
N ALA A 31 -18.62 -12.84 -14.63
CA ALA A 31 -17.87 -11.58 -14.54
C ALA A 31 -16.52 -11.78 -13.83
N VAL A 32 -16.49 -12.57 -12.75
CA VAL A 32 -15.23 -13.01 -12.09
C VAL A 32 -14.29 -13.61 -13.13
N ALA A 33 -14.75 -14.61 -13.90
CA ALA A 33 -13.93 -15.29 -14.89
C ALA A 33 -13.40 -14.33 -15.96
N VAL A 34 -14.21 -13.39 -16.44
CA VAL A 34 -13.80 -12.38 -17.43
C VAL A 34 -12.73 -11.44 -16.87
N CYS A 35 -12.94 -10.89 -15.67
CA CYS A 35 -11.98 -10.00 -15.02
C CYS A 35 -10.66 -10.70 -14.73
N THR A 36 -10.71 -11.93 -14.19
CA THR A 36 -9.51 -12.73 -13.92
C THR A 36 -8.78 -13.07 -15.21
N SER A 37 -9.49 -13.48 -16.28
CA SER A 37 -8.86 -13.75 -17.58
C SER A 37 -8.16 -12.52 -18.15
N TRP A 38 -8.79 -11.34 -18.09
CA TRP A 38 -8.18 -10.10 -18.57
C TRP A 38 -6.89 -9.75 -17.81
N LEU A 39 -6.90 -9.84 -16.47
CA LEU A 39 -5.70 -9.59 -15.66
C LEU A 39 -4.57 -10.58 -15.98
N LEU A 40 -4.89 -11.86 -16.16
CA LEU A 40 -3.90 -12.86 -16.54
C LEU A 40 -3.36 -12.64 -17.96
N GLU A 41 -4.18 -12.15 -18.89
CA GLU A 41 -3.75 -11.77 -20.23
C GLU A 41 -2.77 -10.59 -20.21
N GLU A 42 -3.09 -9.55 -19.43
CA GLU A 42 -2.18 -8.43 -19.19
C GLU A 42 -0.87 -8.91 -18.55
N ALA A 43 -0.93 -9.79 -17.54
CA ALA A 43 0.28 -10.37 -16.95
C ALA A 43 1.13 -11.13 -17.99
N LEU A 44 0.49 -11.90 -18.88
CA LEU A 44 1.18 -12.60 -19.96
C LEU A 44 1.85 -11.62 -20.91
N GLU A 45 1.16 -10.58 -21.37
CA GLU A 45 1.73 -9.59 -22.29
C GLU A 45 3.02 -8.98 -21.72
N ARG A 46 2.99 -8.59 -20.44
CA ARG A 46 4.13 -8.03 -19.72
C ARG A 46 5.30 -9.01 -19.67
N LEU A 47 5.03 -10.28 -19.36
CA LEU A 47 6.08 -11.31 -19.31
C LEU A 47 6.68 -11.59 -20.69
N HIS A 48 5.89 -11.60 -21.77
CA HIS A 48 6.43 -11.78 -23.13
C HIS A 48 7.39 -10.64 -23.49
N ARG A 49 7.07 -9.38 -23.16
CA ARG A 49 7.99 -8.24 -23.39
C ARG A 49 9.32 -8.41 -22.65
N VAL A 50 9.30 -8.94 -21.43
CA VAL A 50 10.54 -9.25 -20.67
C VAL A 50 11.36 -10.31 -21.38
N VAL A 51 10.71 -11.35 -21.93
CA VAL A 51 11.39 -12.42 -22.68
C VAL A 51 11.99 -11.88 -23.99
N GLU A 52 11.24 -11.09 -24.74
CA GLU A 52 11.66 -10.51 -26.03
C GLU A 52 12.82 -9.53 -25.88
N ALA A 53 12.90 -8.81 -24.76
CA ALA A 53 13.95 -7.84 -24.47
C ALA A 53 15.25 -8.47 -23.92
N SER A 54 15.31 -9.80 -23.72
CA SER A 54 16.51 -10.46 -23.17
C SER A 54 17.67 -10.42 -24.18
N GLU A 55 18.78 -9.78 -23.81
CA GLU A 55 19.95 -9.55 -24.69
C GLU A 55 20.58 -10.86 -25.22
N GLU A 56 20.41 -11.99 -24.52
CA GLU A 56 20.90 -13.31 -24.94
C GLU A 56 19.82 -14.18 -25.61
N GLY A 57 18.59 -13.69 -25.76
CA GLY A 57 17.44 -14.48 -26.23
C GLY A 57 17.00 -15.61 -25.29
N ILE A 58 17.68 -15.79 -24.15
CA ILE A 58 17.33 -16.75 -23.10
C ILE A 58 16.73 -15.96 -21.95
N PRO A 59 15.41 -16.02 -21.72
CA PRO A 59 14.81 -15.41 -20.55
C PRO A 59 15.30 -16.12 -19.29
N SER A 60 15.30 -15.41 -18.15
CA SER A 60 15.50 -16.04 -16.86
C SER A 60 14.57 -17.25 -16.73
N SER A 61 15.10 -18.41 -16.33
CA SER A 61 14.28 -19.63 -16.14
C SER A 61 13.08 -19.38 -15.22
N LEU A 62 13.22 -18.47 -14.25
CA LEU A 62 12.14 -18.02 -13.37
C LEU A 62 11.01 -17.31 -14.13
N VAL A 63 11.35 -16.38 -15.04
CA VAL A 63 10.37 -15.68 -15.89
C VAL A 63 9.68 -16.66 -16.83
N GLY A 64 10.42 -17.62 -17.40
CA GLY A 64 9.86 -18.69 -18.21
C GLY A 64 8.85 -19.57 -17.45
N MET A 65 9.18 -19.98 -16.22
CA MET A 65 8.27 -20.74 -15.36
C MET A 65 7.04 -19.92 -14.95
N ALA A 66 7.22 -18.65 -14.59
CA ALA A 66 6.11 -17.75 -14.27
C ALA A 66 5.15 -17.59 -15.45
N LEU A 67 5.70 -17.34 -16.66
CA LEU A 67 4.93 -17.20 -17.89
C LEU A 67 4.13 -18.47 -18.22
N GLN A 68 4.73 -19.65 -18.05
CA GLN A 68 4.05 -20.92 -18.31
C GLN A 68 2.89 -21.15 -17.31
N ASN A 69 3.11 -20.91 -16.02
CA ASN A 69 2.07 -21.06 -15.00
C ASN A 69 0.89 -20.10 -15.23
N VAL A 70 1.16 -18.81 -15.48
CA VAL A 70 0.11 -17.82 -15.78
C VAL A 70 -0.68 -18.25 -17.02
N ARG A 71 -0.01 -18.77 -18.05
CA ARG A 71 -0.63 -19.21 -19.30
C ARG A 71 -1.58 -20.39 -19.09
N ASP A 72 -1.22 -21.35 -18.24
CA ASP A 72 -2.03 -22.52 -17.98
C ASP A 72 -3.30 -22.16 -17.19
N ILE A 73 -3.19 -21.27 -16.21
CA ILE A 73 -4.34 -20.72 -15.47
C ILE A 73 -5.23 -19.92 -16.41
N TYR A 74 -4.66 -19.00 -17.20
CA TYR A 74 -5.40 -18.19 -18.18
C TYR A 74 -6.20 -19.08 -19.12
N ARG A 75 -5.58 -20.11 -19.71
CA ARG A 75 -6.27 -21.02 -20.64
C ARG A 75 -7.44 -21.76 -19.98
N ASN A 76 -7.33 -22.14 -18.71
CA ASN A 76 -8.40 -22.82 -17.98
C ASN A 76 -9.60 -21.87 -17.78
N ILE A 77 -9.35 -20.71 -17.18
CA ILE A 77 -10.40 -19.71 -16.87
C ILE A 77 -11.00 -19.13 -18.16
N TYR A 78 -10.16 -18.87 -19.18
CA TYR A 78 -10.59 -18.34 -20.47
C TYR A 78 -11.55 -19.28 -21.20
N LYS A 79 -11.22 -20.58 -21.24
CA LYS A 79 -12.10 -21.60 -21.81
C LYS A 79 -13.39 -21.71 -21.00
N ALA A 80 -13.30 -21.64 -19.67
CA ALA A 80 -14.46 -21.74 -18.80
C ALA A 80 -15.46 -20.59 -18.99
N HIS A 81 -15.01 -19.34 -19.14
CA HIS A 81 -15.93 -18.21 -19.33
C HIS A 81 -16.71 -18.27 -20.65
N LYS A 82 -16.18 -18.95 -21.67
CA LYS A 82 -16.87 -19.23 -22.96
C LYS A 82 -17.81 -20.45 -22.89
N GLY A 83 -17.75 -21.22 -21.80
CA GLY A 83 -18.49 -22.46 -21.61
C GLY A 83 -19.79 -22.29 -20.82
N THR A 84 -20.28 -23.42 -20.30
CA THR A 84 -21.49 -23.49 -19.47
C THR A 84 -21.22 -22.99 -18.04
N ALA A 85 -22.29 -22.84 -17.26
CA ALA A 85 -22.17 -22.52 -15.83
C ALA A 85 -21.33 -23.56 -15.07
N ASP A 86 -21.44 -24.84 -15.42
CA ASP A 86 -20.63 -25.91 -14.82
C ASP A 86 -19.14 -25.78 -15.16
N ASN A 87 -18.81 -25.35 -16.39
CA ASN A 87 -17.42 -25.05 -16.73
C ASN A 87 -16.85 -23.91 -15.88
N ILE A 88 -17.63 -22.84 -15.67
CA ILE A 88 -17.25 -21.69 -14.84
C ILE A 88 -17.06 -22.11 -13.39
N LYS A 89 -18.01 -22.87 -12.83
CA LYS A 89 -17.91 -23.41 -11.47
C LYS A 89 -16.67 -24.28 -11.32
N LYS A 90 -16.43 -25.19 -12.25
CA LYS A 90 -15.25 -26.07 -12.21
C LYS A 90 -13.94 -25.27 -12.20
N ALA A 91 -13.83 -24.24 -13.03
CA ALA A 91 -12.60 -23.45 -13.10
C ALA A 91 -12.40 -22.51 -11.89
N LEU A 92 -13.46 -21.86 -11.42
CA LEU A 92 -13.34 -20.84 -10.37
C LEU A 92 -13.48 -21.39 -8.95
N VAL A 93 -14.25 -22.47 -8.77
CA VAL A 93 -14.53 -23.06 -7.45
C VAL A 93 -13.73 -24.33 -7.27
N ASP A 94 -13.95 -25.34 -8.10
CA ASP A 94 -13.34 -26.67 -7.91
C ASP A 94 -11.80 -26.60 -8.08
N ASN A 95 -11.32 -25.86 -9.09
CA ASN A 95 -9.88 -25.65 -9.34
C ASN A 95 -9.33 -24.37 -8.69
N GLY A 96 -10.17 -23.56 -8.03
CA GLY A 96 -9.81 -22.21 -7.58
C GLY A 96 -8.61 -22.19 -6.62
N HIS A 97 -8.53 -23.15 -5.70
CA HIS A 97 -7.41 -23.29 -4.77
C HIS A 97 -6.10 -23.63 -5.47
N GLU A 98 -6.13 -24.48 -6.51
CA GLU A 98 -4.95 -24.81 -7.31
C GLU A 98 -4.43 -23.57 -8.06
N HIS A 99 -5.34 -22.81 -8.67
CA HIS A 99 -4.98 -21.55 -9.34
C HIS A 99 -4.38 -20.52 -8.38
N ILE A 100 -4.93 -20.38 -7.17
CA ILE A 100 -4.36 -19.52 -6.13
C ILE A 100 -2.94 -19.97 -5.76
N ALA A 101 -2.71 -21.27 -5.56
CA ALA A 101 -1.39 -21.81 -5.22
C ALA A 101 -0.37 -21.54 -6.35
N GLN A 102 -0.75 -21.81 -7.60
CA GLN A 102 0.11 -21.54 -8.76
C GLN A 102 0.44 -20.05 -8.91
N LEU A 103 -0.52 -19.15 -8.68
CA LEU A 103 -0.28 -17.70 -8.73
C LEU A 103 0.66 -17.24 -7.59
N ARG A 104 0.63 -17.84 -6.41
CA ARG A 104 1.63 -17.56 -5.35
C ARG A 104 3.03 -17.93 -5.81
N THR A 105 3.19 -19.10 -6.44
CA THR A 105 4.48 -19.53 -6.98
C THR A 105 4.95 -18.59 -8.10
N VAL A 106 4.05 -18.13 -8.98
CA VAL A 106 4.34 -17.11 -9.98
C VAL A 106 4.91 -15.85 -9.31
N LEU A 107 4.22 -15.32 -8.30
CA LEU A 107 4.65 -14.10 -7.60
C LEU A 107 6.04 -14.26 -6.95
N LEU A 108 6.33 -15.43 -6.37
CA LEU A 108 7.67 -15.75 -5.86
C LEU A 108 8.74 -15.75 -6.97
N TYR A 109 8.45 -16.38 -8.11
CA TYR A 109 9.38 -16.40 -9.25
C TYR A 109 9.63 -15.00 -9.80
N LEU A 110 8.60 -14.15 -9.88
CA LEU A 110 8.74 -12.77 -10.34
C LEU A 110 9.54 -11.92 -9.35
N ALA A 111 9.28 -12.03 -8.05
CA ALA A 111 10.06 -11.36 -7.01
C ALA A 111 11.55 -11.75 -7.09
N LEU A 112 11.84 -13.05 -7.22
CA LEU A 112 13.21 -13.56 -7.38
C LEU A 112 13.87 -13.09 -8.67
N ALA A 113 13.17 -13.10 -9.80
CA ALA A 113 13.67 -12.60 -11.07
C ALA A 113 14.01 -11.12 -10.98
N ARG A 114 13.11 -10.32 -10.40
CA ARG A 114 13.28 -8.87 -10.20
C ARG A 114 14.45 -8.53 -9.30
N SER A 115 14.67 -9.30 -8.24
CA SER A 115 15.77 -9.04 -7.28
C SER A 115 17.14 -9.01 -7.95
N LYS A 116 17.33 -9.83 -8.99
CA LYS A 116 18.52 -9.90 -9.84
C LYS A 116 18.63 -8.73 -10.82
N SER A 117 17.54 -7.99 -11.02
CA SER A 117 17.41 -6.92 -12.00
C SER A 117 17.35 -5.53 -11.37
N LEU A 118 17.60 -5.34 -10.08
CA LEU A 118 17.57 -3.98 -9.53
C LEU A 118 18.69 -3.08 -10.08
N PRO A 119 18.45 -1.77 -10.19
CA PRO A 119 19.34 -0.80 -10.83
C PRO A 119 20.75 -0.71 -10.22
N ASN A 120 21.00 -1.36 -9.09
CA ASN A 120 22.37 -1.45 -8.57
C ASN A 120 23.27 -2.43 -9.36
N GLU A 121 22.77 -3.15 -10.37
CA GLU A 121 23.55 -4.19 -11.08
C GLU A 121 23.39 -4.22 -12.63
N GLY A 122 22.61 -3.34 -13.28
CA GLY A 122 22.52 -3.36 -14.77
C GLY A 122 21.43 -2.49 -15.44
N PRO A 123 21.31 -2.54 -16.79
CA PRO A 123 20.33 -1.79 -17.61
C PRO A 123 18.91 -2.36 -17.45
N ALA A 124 18.29 -2.19 -16.30
CA ALA A 124 17.13 -2.98 -15.93
C ALA A 124 15.81 -2.19 -15.79
N GLY A 125 15.77 -0.92 -16.18
CA GLY A 125 14.59 -0.08 -16.02
C GLY A 125 13.32 -0.65 -16.69
N ALA A 126 13.44 -1.09 -17.95
CA ALA A 126 12.31 -1.65 -18.70
C ALA A 126 11.86 -3.01 -18.12
N SER A 127 12.79 -3.96 -17.95
CA SER A 127 12.46 -5.30 -17.44
C SER A 127 11.93 -5.27 -16.01
N VAL A 128 12.44 -4.42 -15.12
CA VAL A 128 11.90 -4.27 -13.75
C VAL A 128 10.48 -3.73 -13.77
N THR A 129 10.19 -2.77 -14.64
CA THR A 129 8.85 -2.20 -14.77
C THR A 129 7.86 -3.26 -15.27
N GLU A 130 8.23 -4.01 -16.31
CA GLU A 130 7.38 -5.05 -16.89
C GLU A 130 7.21 -6.25 -15.93
N ILE A 131 8.26 -6.67 -15.21
CA ILE A 131 8.13 -7.71 -14.16
C ILE A 131 7.21 -7.25 -13.04
N SER A 132 7.38 -6.01 -12.55
CA SER A 132 6.51 -5.47 -11.49
C SER A 132 5.06 -5.40 -11.98
N ALA A 133 4.83 -4.97 -13.23
CA ALA A 133 3.51 -4.95 -13.87
C ALA A 133 2.86 -6.34 -13.93
N ALA A 134 3.64 -7.37 -14.32
CA ALA A 134 3.17 -8.75 -14.31
C ALA A 134 2.82 -9.22 -12.88
N SER A 135 3.65 -8.90 -11.89
CA SER A 135 3.38 -9.21 -10.48
C SER A 135 2.06 -8.58 -10.01
N TYR A 136 1.79 -7.31 -10.33
CA TYR A 136 0.53 -6.65 -9.98
C TYR A 136 -0.68 -7.38 -10.56
N ASN A 137 -0.65 -7.66 -11.86
CA ASN A 137 -1.76 -8.29 -12.55
C ASN A 137 -2.01 -9.71 -12.03
N ALA A 138 -0.95 -10.48 -11.77
CA ALA A 138 -1.05 -11.82 -11.18
C ALA A 138 -1.61 -11.78 -9.75
N ALA A 139 -1.16 -10.84 -8.90
CA ALA A 139 -1.67 -10.66 -7.55
C ALA A 139 -3.14 -10.20 -7.54
N SER A 140 -3.55 -9.36 -8.50
CA SER A 140 -4.95 -8.97 -8.70
C SER A 140 -5.83 -10.14 -9.10
N ALA A 141 -5.40 -10.94 -10.08
CA ALA A 141 -6.12 -12.15 -10.45
C ALA A 141 -6.29 -13.08 -9.23
N LEU A 142 -5.24 -13.22 -8.42
CA LEU A 142 -5.23 -14.02 -7.21
C LEU A 142 -6.23 -13.49 -6.16
N SER A 143 -6.23 -12.19 -5.87
CA SER A 143 -7.17 -11.57 -4.90
C SER A 143 -8.64 -11.72 -5.32
N ILE A 144 -8.93 -11.60 -6.62
CA ILE A 144 -10.27 -11.84 -7.17
C ILE A 144 -10.69 -13.30 -6.95
N LEU A 145 -9.79 -14.26 -7.22
CA LEU A 145 -10.06 -15.67 -7.00
C LEU A 145 -10.30 -15.98 -5.51
N GLN A 146 -9.54 -15.35 -4.61
CA GLN A 146 -9.77 -15.46 -3.16
C GLN A 146 -11.15 -14.95 -2.78
N SER A 147 -11.52 -13.76 -3.24
CA SER A 147 -12.82 -13.14 -2.99
C SER A 147 -13.98 -14.03 -3.48
N ASN A 148 -13.83 -14.61 -4.66
CA ASN A 148 -14.80 -15.56 -5.22
C ASN A 148 -14.99 -16.82 -4.37
N LEU A 149 -13.95 -17.26 -3.65
CA LEU A 149 -14.01 -18.40 -2.73
C LEU A 149 -14.46 -18.01 -1.30
N GLY A 150 -14.86 -16.76 -1.07
CA GLY A 150 -15.26 -16.27 0.25
C GLY A 150 -14.06 -16.07 1.20
N LEU A 151 -12.89 -15.76 0.65
CA LEU A 151 -11.68 -15.41 1.39
C LEU A 151 -11.35 -13.93 1.13
N PRO A 152 -10.65 -13.22 2.04
CA PRO A 152 -10.18 -13.61 3.37
C PRO A 152 -11.21 -13.42 4.51
N ASP A 153 -10.88 -13.90 5.71
CA ASP A 153 -11.55 -13.55 6.97
C ASP A 153 -11.21 -12.14 7.48
N GLU A 154 -11.91 -11.67 8.51
CA GLU A 154 -11.74 -10.31 9.05
C GLU A 154 -10.34 -10.07 9.65
N ALA A 155 -9.75 -11.04 10.35
CA ALA A 155 -8.41 -10.89 10.92
C ALA A 155 -7.35 -10.73 9.82
N SER A 156 -7.49 -11.46 8.72
CA SER A 156 -6.64 -11.31 7.54
C SER A 156 -6.86 -9.97 6.85
N VAL A 157 -8.10 -9.47 6.71
CA VAL A 157 -8.37 -8.12 6.17
C VAL A 157 -7.66 -7.07 7.01
N ASN A 158 -7.86 -7.08 8.33
CA ASN A 158 -7.23 -6.13 9.24
C ASN A 158 -5.69 -6.21 9.15
N THR A 159 -5.13 -7.42 9.01
CA THR A 159 -3.68 -7.61 8.81
C THR A 159 -3.21 -7.00 7.48
N ARG A 160 -3.95 -7.20 6.39
CA ARG A 160 -3.67 -6.57 5.09
C ARG A 160 -3.65 -5.05 5.20
N ASP A 161 -4.64 -4.47 5.88
CA ASP A 161 -4.77 -3.02 6.04
C ASP A 161 -3.63 -2.43 6.87
N ARG A 162 -3.26 -3.07 7.99
CA ARG A 162 -2.09 -2.68 8.80
C ARG A 162 -0.80 -2.70 8.00
N LEU A 163 -0.57 -3.77 7.24
CA LEU A 163 0.59 -3.88 6.36
C LEU A 163 0.59 -2.81 5.26
N CYS A 164 -0.58 -2.47 4.71
CA CYS A 164 -0.71 -1.38 3.73
C CYS A 164 -0.40 -0.01 4.33
N VAL A 165 -0.81 0.27 5.57
CA VAL A 165 -0.45 1.49 6.32
C VAL A 165 1.07 1.63 6.48
N LEU A 166 1.76 0.53 6.78
CA LEU A 166 3.22 0.50 6.89
C LEU A 166 3.89 0.70 5.52
N LEU A 167 3.36 0.09 4.46
CA LEU A 167 3.87 0.25 3.09
C LEU A 167 3.65 1.67 2.55
N ASP A 168 2.54 2.34 2.89
CA ASP A 168 2.33 3.76 2.60
C ASP A 168 3.42 4.63 3.26
N SER A 169 3.74 4.34 4.52
CA SER A 169 4.77 5.03 5.27
C SER A 169 6.18 4.78 4.70
N LEU A 170 6.44 3.56 4.21
CA LEU A 170 7.67 3.20 3.50
C LEU A 170 7.79 3.98 2.18
N SER A 171 6.73 4.01 1.35
CA SER A 171 6.70 4.80 0.11
C SER A 171 6.96 6.29 0.38
N GLY A 172 6.26 6.87 1.36
CA GLY A 172 6.47 8.28 1.74
C GLY A 172 7.89 8.56 2.22
N SER A 173 8.50 7.63 2.95
CA SER A 173 9.91 7.73 3.37
C SER A 173 10.86 7.70 2.17
N ILE A 174 10.64 6.84 1.18
CA ILE A 174 11.44 6.77 -0.05
C ILE A 174 11.32 8.07 -0.86
N GLU A 175 10.11 8.61 -0.99
CA GLU A 175 9.85 9.87 -1.70
C GLU A 175 10.57 11.06 -1.05
N LEU A 176 10.70 11.04 0.27
CA LEU A 176 11.38 12.07 1.03
C LEU A 176 12.91 12.05 0.84
N ILE A 177 13.50 10.99 0.29
CA ILE A 177 14.95 10.94 0.03
C ILE A 177 15.30 11.92 -1.11
N PRO A 178 16.16 12.93 -0.87
CA PRO A 178 16.58 13.88 -1.89
C PRO A 178 17.27 13.17 -3.06
N GLY A 179 16.99 13.58 -4.30
CA GLY A 179 17.56 12.95 -5.50
C GLY A 179 19.09 12.94 -5.51
N ARG A 180 19.73 13.95 -4.92
CA ARG A 180 21.20 13.98 -4.77
C ARG A 180 21.78 12.84 -3.94
N GLU A 181 20.97 12.25 -3.05
CA GLU A 181 21.34 11.09 -2.23
C GLU A 181 21.10 9.79 -3.01
N LEU A 182 20.36 9.81 -4.11
CA LEU A 182 20.20 8.67 -5.02
C LEU A 182 21.30 8.65 -6.10
N LEU A 183 21.91 9.80 -6.44
CA LEU A 183 22.92 10.01 -7.50
C LEU A 183 24.15 9.10 -7.45
N ARG A 184 24.57 8.61 -6.28
CA ARG A 184 25.87 7.91 -6.13
C ARG A 184 25.76 6.40 -6.07
N SER A 185 24.59 5.84 -6.38
CA SER A 185 24.39 4.41 -6.17
C SER A 185 25.13 3.54 -7.19
N VAL A 186 25.19 3.83 -8.51
CA VAL A 186 25.88 2.93 -9.47
C VAL A 186 26.37 3.59 -10.77
N ARG A 187 27.59 3.23 -11.19
CA ARG A 187 28.08 3.24 -12.58
C ARG A 187 27.94 1.81 -13.10
N GLY A 188 26.97 1.55 -13.97
CA GLY A 188 26.81 0.23 -14.62
C GLY A 188 27.63 0.13 -15.91
N SER A 189 27.71 -1.06 -16.48
CA SER A 189 28.34 -1.34 -17.79
C SER A 189 27.63 -0.64 -18.97
N THR A 190 26.41 -0.15 -18.75
CA THR A 190 25.51 0.40 -19.78
C THR A 190 25.13 1.87 -19.58
N GLY A 191 25.64 2.54 -18.55
CA GLY A 191 25.43 3.98 -18.32
C GLY A 191 25.14 4.37 -16.87
N PHE A 192 24.79 5.65 -16.67
CA PHE A 192 24.35 6.21 -15.39
C PHE A 192 22.83 6.12 -15.28
N ILE A 193 22.34 5.56 -14.18
CA ILE A 193 20.90 5.54 -13.86
C ILE A 193 20.56 6.84 -13.12
N SER A 194 19.48 7.49 -13.54
CA SER A 194 19.03 8.74 -12.93
C SER A 194 18.47 8.51 -11.51
N PRO A 195 18.60 9.49 -10.60
CA PRO A 195 17.93 9.47 -9.30
C PRO A 195 16.43 9.14 -9.36
N SER A 196 15.75 9.65 -10.38
CA SER A 196 14.32 9.40 -10.62
C SER A 196 14.04 7.92 -10.91
N GLU A 197 14.87 7.27 -11.72
CA GLU A 197 14.70 5.85 -12.03
C GLU A 197 14.95 4.96 -10.81
N VAL A 198 15.95 5.29 -9.99
CA VAL A 198 16.20 4.58 -8.72
C VAL A 198 14.99 4.72 -7.79
N ARG A 199 14.47 5.94 -7.62
CA ARG A 199 13.28 6.17 -6.80
C ARG A 199 12.08 5.39 -7.32
N ASN A 200 11.82 5.44 -8.63
CA ASN A 200 10.70 4.74 -9.24
C ASN A 200 10.81 3.22 -9.05
N ALA A 201 12.01 2.64 -9.18
CA ALA A 201 12.23 1.22 -8.94
C ALA A 201 11.98 0.79 -7.48
N LEU A 202 12.30 1.66 -6.51
CA LEU A 202 12.01 1.44 -5.08
C LEU A 202 10.50 1.56 -4.79
N LEU A 203 9.82 2.53 -5.42
CA LEU A 203 8.38 2.69 -5.27
C LEU A 203 7.62 1.52 -5.91
N LEU A 204 8.05 1.07 -7.10
CA LEU A 204 7.53 -0.17 -7.71
C LEU A 204 7.77 -1.39 -6.80
N ALA A 205 8.92 -1.48 -6.12
CA ALA A 205 9.14 -2.53 -5.12
C ALA A 205 8.08 -2.50 -4.01
N THR A 206 7.78 -1.30 -3.52
CA THR A 206 6.86 -1.09 -2.40
C THR A 206 5.42 -1.41 -2.82
N GLU A 207 5.04 -1.04 -4.04
CA GLU A 207 3.77 -1.46 -4.63
C GLU A 207 3.69 -2.98 -4.80
N GLU A 208 4.78 -3.64 -5.22
CA GLU A 208 4.78 -5.11 -5.40
C GLU A 208 4.61 -5.82 -4.05
N ALA A 209 5.29 -5.32 -3.01
CA ALA A 209 5.07 -5.76 -1.65
C ALA A 209 3.60 -5.56 -1.23
N ARG A 210 2.98 -4.44 -1.59
CA ARG A 210 1.54 -4.20 -1.32
C ARG A 210 0.66 -5.23 -2.02
N ALA A 211 0.94 -5.54 -3.27
CA ALA A 211 0.20 -6.55 -4.02
C ALA A 211 0.33 -7.95 -3.39
N LEU A 212 1.53 -8.31 -2.90
CA LEU A 212 1.77 -9.56 -2.17
C LEU A 212 0.96 -9.64 -0.87
N VAL A 213 0.89 -8.55 -0.11
CA VAL A 213 0.10 -8.45 1.13
C VAL A 213 -1.37 -8.80 0.88
N TYR A 214 -1.97 -8.36 -0.23
CA TYR A 214 -3.35 -8.69 -0.59
C TYR A 214 -3.61 -10.16 -0.90
N THR A 215 -2.57 -11.01 -0.94
CA THR A 215 -2.73 -12.45 -1.15
C THR A 215 -2.84 -13.26 0.16
N THR A 216 -2.80 -12.59 1.31
CA THR A 216 -2.84 -13.21 2.65
C THR A 216 -4.26 -13.62 3.07
N HIS A 217 -4.48 -14.85 3.54
CA HIS A 217 -5.79 -15.25 4.09
C HIS A 217 -5.66 -16.41 5.07
N ASP A 218 -6.67 -16.57 5.94
CA ASP A 218 -6.78 -17.56 6.99
C ASP A 218 -6.58 -19.00 6.52
N ARG A 219 -7.20 -19.38 5.40
CA ARG A 219 -7.15 -20.77 4.88
C ARG A 219 -5.86 -21.17 4.14
N ALA A 220 -4.86 -20.32 4.05
CA ALA A 220 -3.58 -20.71 3.45
C ALA A 220 -2.87 -21.70 4.37
N ASP A 221 -2.32 -22.80 3.84
CA ASP A 221 -1.46 -23.68 4.62
C ASP A 221 -0.07 -23.06 4.88
N LYS A 222 0.77 -23.74 5.67
CA LYS A 222 2.08 -23.23 6.06
C LYS A 222 3.00 -22.99 4.85
N ASP A 223 2.96 -23.85 3.86
CA ASP A 223 3.82 -23.75 2.67
C ASP A 223 3.38 -22.58 1.79
N ALA A 224 2.08 -22.41 1.60
CA ALA A 224 1.49 -21.29 0.88
C ALA A 224 1.81 -19.95 1.55
N ARG A 225 1.73 -19.88 2.89
CA ARG A 225 2.15 -18.69 3.66
C ARG A 225 3.64 -18.43 3.50
N GLY A 226 4.47 -19.48 3.55
CA GLY A 226 5.91 -19.42 3.32
C GLY A 226 6.28 -18.92 1.93
N CYS A 227 5.52 -19.28 0.88
CA CYS A 227 5.73 -18.73 -0.47
C CYS A 227 5.51 -17.22 -0.53
N VAL A 228 4.44 -16.71 0.10
CA VAL A 228 4.17 -15.27 0.14
C VAL A 228 5.24 -14.55 0.98
N GLN A 229 5.66 -15.14 2.11
CA GLN A 229 6.75 -14.62 2.93
C GLN A 229 8.05 -14.50 2.13
N GLY A 230 8.46 -15.56 1.44
CA GLY A 230 9.67 -15.56 0.64
C GLY A 230 9.63 -14.50 -0.47
N ALA A 231 8.48 -14.32 -1.12
CA ALA A 231 8.31 -13.28 -2.13
C ALA A 231 8.45 -11.87 -1.50
N LEU A 232 7.80 -11.64 -0.36
CA LEU A 232 7.84 -10.36 0.36
C LEU A 232 9.27 -10.04 0.83
N GLU A 233 9.96 -11.01 1.44
CA GLU A 233 11.33 -10.87 1.92
C GLU A 233 12.29 -10.48 0.79
N VAL A 234 12.17 -11.10 -0.37
CA VAL A 234 13.01 -10.80 -1.55
C VAL A 234 12.78 -9.35 -2.03
N VAL A 235 11.51 -8.91 -2.07
CA VAL A 235 11.15 -7.54 -2.47
C VAL A 235 11.63 -6.52 -1.43
N LEU A 236 11.43 -6.77 -0.14
CA LEU A 236 11.87 -5.85 0.93
C LEU A 236 13.39 -5.80 1.07
N TYR A 237 14.07 -6.95 0.96
CA TYR A 237 15.54 -7.01 1.02
C TYR A 237 16.19 -6.10 -0.04
N SER A 238 15.57 -6.07 -1.22
CA SER A 238 15.99 -5.21 -2.32
C SER A 238 15.93 -3.72 -1.96
N ILE A 239 14.86 -3.28 -1.30
CA ILE A 239 14.71 -1.91 -0.79
C ILE A 239 15.74 -1.67 0.33
N LYS A 240 15.82 -2.59 1.29
CA LYS A 240 16.72 -2.52 2.46
C LYS A 240 18.18 -2.36 2.04
N ARG A 241 18.61 -3.04 0.98
CA ARG A 241 19.97 -2.91 0.42
C ARG A 241 20.26 -1.49 -0.06
N VAL A 242 19.34 -0.87 -0.80
CA VAL A 242 19.52 0.49 -1.33
C VAL A 242 19.49 1.52 -0.19
N ILE A 243 18.50 1.43 0.69
CA ILE A 243 18.34 2.32 1.85
C ILE A 243 19.53 2.21 2.80
N GLY A 244 19.99 0.99 3.10
CA GLY A 244 21.19 0.74 3.91
C GLY A 244 22.48 1.27 3.27
N GLY A 245 22.56 1.29 1.94
CA GLY A 245 23.67 1.92 1.22
C GLY A 245 23.67 3.44 1.32
N ILE A 246 22.49 4.08 1.30
CA ILE A 246 22.34 5.53 1.48
C ILE A 246 22.69 5.91 2.93
N SER A 247 22.13 5.20 3.92
CA SER A 247 22.26 5.52 5.34
C SER A 247 23.71 5.51 5.85
N LYS A 248 24.59 4.72 5.24
CA LYS A 248 26.01 4.60 5.61
C LYS A 248 26.92 5.70 5.03
N ARG A 249 26.38 6.67 4.29
CA ARG A 249 27.20 7.73 3.66
C ARG A 249 27.65 8.79 4.66
N LYS A 250 28.94 9.15 4.62
CA LYS A 250 29.56 10.12 5.55
C LYS A 250 28.91 11.51 5.59
N ASN A 251 28.36 11.99 4.47
CA ASN A 251 27.78 13.34 4.34
C ASN A 251 26.28 13.28 4.01
N ILE A 252 25.57 12.28 4.53
CA ILE A 252 24.11 12.17 4.34
C ILE A 252 23.40 13.37 4.97
N SER A 253 22.47 13.98 4.24
CA SER A 253 21.64 15.04 4.81
C SER A 253 20.71 14.54 5.92
N SER A 254 20.39 15.40 6.90
CA SER A 254 19.49 15.05 8.02
C SER A 254 18.14 14.48 7.56
N ARG A 255 17.54 15.11 6.53
CA ARG A 255 16.31 14.61 5.88
C ARG A 255 16.46 13.19 5.36
N ALA A 256 17.56 12.89 4.68
CA ALA A 256 17.81 11.57 4.11
C ALA A 256 18.13 10.53 5.19
N SER A 257 18.91 10.89 6.20
CA SER A 257 19.22 10.04 7.35
C SER A 257 17.95 9.63 8.08
N TRP A 258 17.10 10.59 8.41
CA TRP A 258 15.80 10.32 9.04
C TRP A 258 14.89 9.45 8.17
N SER A 259 14.78 9.76 6.87
CA SER A 259 13.95 8.98 5.94
C SER A 259 14.44 7.54 5.80
N CYS A 260 15.76 7.31 5.80
CA CYS A 260 16.34 5.97 5.75
C CYS A 260 16.10 5.20 7.06
N ALA A 261 16.20 5.87 8.21
CA ALA A 261 15.92 5.27 9.51
C ALA A 261 14.45 4.82 9.59
N LEU A 262 13.52 5.68 9.18
CA LEU A 262 12.10 5.36 9.17
C LEU A 262 11.76 4.25 8.17
N ALA A 263 12.30 4.30 6.95
CA ALA A 263 12.13 3.22 5.98
C ALA A 263 12.63 1.88 6.53
N SER A 264 13.78 1.88 7.23
CA SER A 264 14.32 0.67 7.85
C SER A 264 13.40 0.13 8.95
N GLN A 265 12.90 1.01 9.83
CA GLN A 265 11.92 0.65 10.84
C GLN A 265 10.64 0.07 10.22
N MET A 266 10.09 0.69 9.17
CA MET A 266 8.89 0.17 8.49
C MET A 266 9.11 -1.21 7.90
N MET A 267 10.26 -1.45 7.24
CA MET A 267 10.58 -2.78 6.70
C MET A 267 10.70 -3.84 7.80
N ASP A 268 11.29 -3.51 8.95
CA ASP A 268 11.42 -4.43 10.07
C ASP A 268 10.04 -4.73 10.70
N THR A 269 9.18 -3.72 10.89
CA THR A 269 7.80 -3.90 11.38
C THR A 269 6.93 -4.67 10.39
N ILE A 270 7.03 -4.40 9.08
CA ILE A 270 6.33 -5.17 8.04
C ILE A 270 6.70 -6.65 8.15
N GLN A 271 7.99 -6.96 8.29
CA GLN A 271 8.46 -8.33 8.44
C GLN A 271 7.91 -8.99 9.71
N GLU A 272 7.89 -8.27 10.84
CA GLU A 272 7.36 -8.77 12.11
C GLU A 272 5.87 -9.11 12.02
N VAL A 273 5.05 -8.18 11.50
CA VAL A 273 3.61 -8.40 11.29
C VAL A 273 3.38 -9.59 10.34
N PHE A 274 4.19 -9.71 9.28
CA PHE A 274 4.09 -10.82 8.35
C PHE A 274 4.50 -12.17 8.96
N ASN A 275 5.52 -12.19 9.83
CA ASN A 275 5.91 -13.38 10.59
C ASN A 275 4.77 -13.86 11.50
N GLY A 276 4.00 -12.93 12.08
CA GLY A 276 2.77 -13.25 12.81
C GLY A 276 1.72 -13.92 11.92
N TYR A 277 1.50 -13.42 10.71
CA TYR A 277 0.61 -14.08 9.73
C TYR A 277 1.06 -15.51 9.39
N VAL A 278 2.35 -15.70 9.06
CA VAL A 278 2.93 -17.01 8.73
C VAL A 278 2.75 -17.98 9.91
N SER A 279 2.94 -17.50 11.13
CA SER A 279 2.80 -18.28 12.37
C SER A 279 1.34 -18.50 12.80
N ASN A 280 0.36 -18.02 12.03
CA ASN A 280 -1.07 -18.06 12.36
C ASN A 280 -1.45 -17.30 13.64
N THR A 281 -0.73 -16.25 13.97
CA THR A 281 -0.98 -15.38 15.14
C THR A 281 -1.44 -13.99 14.72
N HIS A 282 -2.00 -13.86 13.51
CA HIS A 282 -2.56 -12.60 13.03
C HIS A 282 -3.89 -12.32 13.74
N THR A 283 -4.14 -11.05 14.06
CA THR A 283 -5.24 -10.64 14.93
C THR A 283 -6.12 -9.57 14.29
N ARG A 284 -7.31 -9.37 14.86
CA ARG A 284 -8.17 -8.22 14.52
C ARG A 284 -7.56 -6.94 15.08
N ASP A 285 -7.92 -5.79 14.50
CA ASP A 285 -7.46 -4.48 14.99
C ASP A 285 -7.90 -4.18 16.43
N SER A 286 -9.00 -4.79 16.90
CA SER A 286 -9.42 -4.71 18.30
C SER A 286 -8.36 -5.25 19.26
N ASP A 287 -7.63 -6.28 18.84
CA ASP A 287 -6.74 -7.06 19.70
C ASP A 287 -5.27 -6.61 19.56
N VAL A 288 -5.00 -5.66 18.67
CA VAL A 288 -3.69 -5.01 18.54
C VAL A 288 -3.50 -4.03 19.70
N SER A 289 -2.28 -3.97 20.23
CA SER A 289 -1.96 -3.03 21.31
C SER A 289 -2.16 -1.58 20.88
N ASP A 290 -2.61 -0.72 21.80
CA ASP A 290 -2.83 0.70 21.50
C ASP A 290 -1.55 1.38 21.03
N LYS A 291 -0.40 1.00 21.61
CA LYS A 291 0.91 1.49 21.17
C LYS A 291 1.18 1.17 19.70
N GLU A 292 0.99 -0.07 19.28
CA GLU A 292 1.26 -0.50 17.91
C GLU A 292 0.31 0.22 16.94
N PHE A 293 -0.98 0.23 17.25
CA PHE A 293 -2.00 0.88 16.42
C PHE A 293 -1.71 2.39 16.25
N LEU A 294 -1.43 3.09 17.35
CA LEU A 294 -1.11 4.51 17.33
C LEU A 294 0.22 4.79 16.63
N SER A 295 1.26 3.99 16.88
CA SER A 295 2.56 4.18 16.24
C SER A 295 2.45 4.10 14.72
N ASN A 296 1.73 3.11 14.20
CA ASN A 296 1.54 2.93 12.75
C ASN A 296 0.80 4.12 12.12
N ASN A 297 -0.30 4.56 12.73
CA ASN A 297 -1.10 5.68 12.22
C ASN A 297 -0.38 7.03 12.36
N VAL A 298 0.28 7.29 13.49
CA VAL A 298 1.04 8.53 13.72
C VAL A 298 2.25 8.62 12.79
N ILE A 299 2.95 7.51 12.52
CA ILE A 299 4.03 7.47 11.53
C ILE A 299 3.50 7.78 10.13
N ARG A 300 2.37 7.19 9.73
CA ARG A 300 1.72 7.46 8.44
C ARG A 300 1.30 8.93 8.31
N ALA A 301 0.71 9.50 9.36
CA ALA A 301 0.36 10.91 9.41
C ALA A 301 1.63 11.79 9.29
N PHE A 302 2.64 11.52 10.11
CA PHE A 302 3.84 12.33 10.15
C PHE A 302 4.61 12.31 8.82
N THR A 303 4.74 11.14 8.18
CA THR A 303 5.37 11.00 6.85
C THR A 303 4.58 11.75 5.78
N SER A 304 3.26 11.66 5.79
CA SER A 304 2.38 12.37 4.85
C SER A 304 2.51 13.89 5.01
N ALA A 305 2.48 14.40 6.25
CA ALA A 305 2.70 15.82 6.54
C ALA A 305 4.09 16.30 6.08
N ARG A 306 5.11 15.47 6.26
CA ARG A 306 6.48 15.75 5.81
C ARG A 306 6.60 15.80 4.29
N HIS A 307 5.87 14.94 3.58
CA HIS A 307 5.78 14.99 2.12
C HIS A 307 5.13 16.28 1.64
N LEU A 308 3.95 16.62 2.16
CA LEU A 308 3.26 17.87 1.82
C LEU A 308 4.15 19.09 2.04
N LEU A 309 4.87 19.13 3.17
CA LEU A 309 5.80 20.21 3.46
C LEU A 309 6.98 20.23 2.48
N ALA A 310 7.50 19.07 2.08
CA ALA A 310 8.54 19.01 1.05
C ALA A 310 8.03 19.53 -0.31
N SER A 311 6.78 19.22 -0.67
CA SER A 311 6.14 19.73 -1.89
C SER A 311 6.00 21.26 -1.83
N CYS A 312 5.45 21.79 -0.73
CA CYS A 312 5.30 23.24 -0.51
C CYS A 312 6.63 24.01 -0.54
N VAL A 313 7.70 23.42 -0.01
CA VAL A 313 9.04 24.06 0.00
C VAL A 313 9.69 24.03 -1.38
N SER A 314 9.32 23.08 -2.25
CA SER A 314 9.86 22.96 -3.61
C SER A 314 9.28 24.01 -4.57
N VAL A 315 8.19 24.67 -4.19
CA VAL A 315 7.62 25.81 -4.93
C VAL A 315 8.37 27.11 -4.55
N PRO A 316 8.61 28.03 -5.51
CA PRO A 316 9.21 29.34 -5.23
C PRO A 316 8.47 30.10 -4.11
N PRO A 317 9.15 30.95 -3.32
CA PRO A 317 8.53 31.67 -2.21
C PRO A 317 7.28 32.47 -2.58
N GLU A 318 7.26 33.08 -3.77
CA GLU A 318 6.16 33.92 -4.26
C GLU A 318 4.90 33.11 -4.62
N GLU A 319 5.08 31.83 -4.95
CA GLU A 319 4.02 30.89 -5.39
C GLU A 319 3.67 29.87 -4.31
N ARG A 320 4.34 29.93 -3.15
CA ARG A 320 4.15 28.94 -2.09
C ARG A 320 2.70 29.02 -1.58
N PRO A 321 2.02 27.86 -1.40
CA PRO A 321 0.67 27.86 -0.85
C PRO A 321 0.63 28.60 0.49
N SER A 322 -0.33 29.51 0.63
CA SER A 322 -0.59 30.24 1.89
C SER A 322 -0.88 29.29 3.05
N SER A 323 -1.36 28.09 2.74
CA SER A 323 -1.63 27.00 3.67
C SER A 323 -0.37 26.27 4.20
N SER A 324 0.82 26.56 3.67
CA SER A 324 2.06 25.86 4.03
C SER A 324 2.46 26.02 5.51
N GLU A 325 2.11 27.14 6.16
CA GLU A 325 2.33 27.33 7.60
C GLU A 325 1.55 26.32 8.44
N TYR A 326 0.32 26.00 8.02
CA TYR A 326 -0.53 25.03 8.71
C TYR A 326 0.00 23.60 8.58
N VAL A 327 0.59 23.26 7.42
CA VAL A 327 1.29 21.98 7.23
C VAL A 327 2.50 21.88 8.16
N ILE A 328 3.25 22.97 8.37
CA ILE A 328 4.38 23.02 9.32
C ILE A 328 3.88 22.76 10.75
N ARG A 329 2.81 23.45 11.18
CA ARG A 329 2.23 23.30 12.52
C ARG A 329 1.73 21.87 12.75
N CYS A 330 0.98 21.30 11.80
CA CYS A 330 0.51 19.91 11.85
C CYS A 330 1.70 18.93 11.95
N SER A 331 2.71 19.08 11.09
CA SER A 331 3.92 18.24 11.14
C SER A 331 4.66 18.34 12.47
N GLY A 332 4.71 19.53 13.09
CA GLY A 332 5.30 19.74 14.41
C GLY A 332 4.59 18.96 15.51
N MET A 333 3.26 19.06 15.59
CA MET A 333 2.44 18.34 16.58
C MET A 333 2.56 16.82 16.41
N LEU A 334 2.52 16.33 15.17
CA LEU A 334 2.68 14.90 14.88
C LEU A 334 4.06 14.37 15.27
N ARG A 335 5.11 15.21 15.16
CA ARG A 335 6.47 14.85 15.60
C ARG A 335 6.53 14.66 17.11
N GLU A 336 5.83 15.48 17.88
CA GLU A 336 5.77 15.38 19.33
C GLU A 336 5.12 14.06 19.76
N VAL A 337 3.97 13.72 19.16
CA VAL A 337 3.28 12.44 19.39
C VAL A 337 4.17 11.27 18.99
N TYR A 338 4.78 11.32 17.80
CA TYR A 338 5.70 10.28 17.34
C TYR A 338 6.86 10.06 18.32
N SER A 339 7.43 11.14 18.85
CA SER A 339 8.55 11.09 19.78
C SER A 339 8.12 10.53 21.13
N HIS A 340 6.94 10.92 21.62
CA HIS A 340 6.35 10.36 22.84
C HIS A 340 6.16 8.84 22.72
N LEU A 341 5.51 8.37 21.64
CA LEU A 341 5.30 6.95 21.38
C LEU A 341 6.63 6.16 21.27
N GLY A 342 7.66 6.77 20.68
CA GLY A 342 8.99 6.16 20.54
C GLY A 342 9.74 5.95 21.87
N THR A 343 9.37 6.67 22.93
CA THR A 343 10.00 6.54 24.26
C THR A 343 9.30 5.57 25.20
N ARG A 344 8.11 5.09 24.83
CA ARG A 344 7.26 4.25 25.68
C ARG A 344 7.35 2.80 25.24
N GLU A 345 7.42 1.87 26.18
CA GLU A 345 7.36 0.43 25.89
C GLU A 345 5.92 -0.05 25.63
N SER A 346 4.94 0.54 26.31
CA SER A 346 3.50 0.32 26.15
C SER A 346 2.74 1.64 26.26
N ILE A 347 1.51 1.64 25.76
CA ILE A 347 0.53 2.73 25.89
C ILE A 347 -0.77 2.07 26.36
N ASP A 348 -1.41 2.65 27.37
CA ASP A 348 -2.72 2.22 27.84
C ASP A 348 -3.70 3.39 27.68
N LEU A 349 -4.56 3.36 26.66
CA LEU A 349 -5.50 4.44 26.40
C LEU A 349 -6.70 4.46 27.37
N ALA A 350 -6.88 3.41 28.16
CA ALA A 350 -7.81 3.44 29.29
C ALA A 350 -7.24 4.27 30.45
N ASN A 351 -5.92 4.48 30.50
CA ASN A 351 -5.29 5.40 31.44
C ASN A 351 -5.45 6.85 30.96
N PRO A 352 -6.12 7.73 31.75
CA PRO A 352 -6.31 9.12 31.36
C PRO A 352 -5.00 9.88 31.10
N HIS A 353 -3.89 9.52 31.74
CA HIS A 353 -2.62 10.22 31.52
C HIS A 353 -2.08 10.03 30.10
N ASP A 354 -1.99 8.77 29.63
CA ASP A 354 -1.48 8.48 28.29
C ASP A 354 -2.41 9.03 27.20
N ALA A 355 -3.73 8.94 27.41
CA ALA A 355 -4.69 9.49 26.45
C ALA A 355 -4.70 11.04 26.42
N ASN A 356 -4.50 11.71 27.57
CA ASN A 356 -4.42 13.17 27.66
C ASN A 356 -3.12 13.76 27.10
N ASP A 357 -2.06 12.96 26.96
CA ASP A 357 -0.83 13.38 26.29
C ASP A 357 -0.94 13.25 24.75
N ILE A 358 -1.73 12.28 24.27
CA ILE A 358 -1.79 11.92 22.84
C ILE A 358 -2.96 12.61 22.12
N LEU A 359 -4.19 12.47 22.63
CA LEU A 359 -5.40 12.94 21.95
C LEU A 359 -5.42 14.47 21.75
N PRO A 360 -5.03 15.32 22.74
CA PRO A 360 -4.98 16.76 22.53
C PRO A 360 -3.96 17.19 21.46
N ALA A 361 -2.83 16.50 21.35
CA ALA A 361 -1.84 16.77 20.31
C ALA A 361 -2.35 16.37 18.91
N LEU A 362 -3.05 15.23 18.81
CA LEU A 362 -3.73 14.82 17.57
C LEU A 362 -4.83 15.82 17.17
N ASN A 363 -5.63 16.31 18.12
CA ASN A 363 -6.66 17.32 17.86
C ASN A 363 -6.04 18.64 17.37
N LYS A 364 -4.95 19.12 17.99
CA LYS A 364 -4.22 20.31 17.50
C LYS A 364 -3.62 20.10 16.12
N ALA A 365 -3.10 18.90 15.83
CA ALA A 365 -2.62 18.56 14.50
C ALA A 365 -3.75 18.63 13.46
N ARG A 366 -4.92 18.08 13.80
CA ARG A 366 -6.14 18.13 12.97
C ARG A 366 -6.60 19.57 12.75
N GLU A 367 -6.75 20.37 13.79
CA GLU A 367 -7.17 21.77 13.71
C GLU A 367 -6.24 22.63 12.85
N ALA A 368 -4.92 22.39 12.95
CA ALA A 368 -3.97 23.01 12.05
C ALA A 368 -4.21 22.54 10.61
N PHE A 369 -4.34 21.23 10.41
CA PHE A 369 -4.49 20.63 9.09
C PHE A 369 -5.80 20.99 8.37
N ASP A 370 -6.91 21.15 9.10
CA ASP A 370 -8.20 21.54 8.53
C ASP A 370 -8.19 22.97 7.95
N LYS A 371 -7.19 23.78 8.30
CA LYS A 371 -6.95 25.11 7.69
C LYS A 371 -6.20 25.05 6.36
N VAL A 372 -5.74 23.87 5.95
CA VAL A 372 -5.10 23.66 4.65
C VAL A 372 -6.18 23.47 3.60
N ASP A 373 -6.30 24.42 2.68
CA ASP A 373 -7.18 24.29 1.52
C ASP A 373 -6.57 23.29 0.51
N PRO A 374 -7.19 22.11 0.28
CA PRO A 374 -6.65 21.10 -0.64
C PRO A 374 -6.53 21.58 -2.08
N SER A 375 -7.34 22.57 -2.50
CA SER A 375 -7.29 23.12 -3.86
C SER A 375 -6.03 23.96 -4.13
N THR A 376 -5.37 24.42 -3.05
CA THR A 376 -4.11 25.19 -3.12
C THR A 376 -2.87 24.31 -3.18
N LEU A 377 -3.03 22.98 -3.12
CA LEU A 377 -1.90 22.06 -3.12
C LEU A 377 -1.24 21.97 -4.52
N PRO A 378 0.09 21.80 -4.60
CA PRO A 378 0.81 21.88 -5.87
C PRO A 378 0.47 20.79 -6.89
N SER A 379 -0.12 19.67 -6.47
CA SER A 379 -0.40 18.53 -7.35
C SER A 379 -1.57 17.67 -6.88
N ASN A 380 -2.19 16.93 -7.81
CA ASN A 380 -3.22 15.93 -7.48
C ASN A 380 -2.69 14.85 -6.51
N ARG A 381 -1.40 14.52 -6.59
CA ARG A 381 -0.76 13.59 -5.66
C ARG A 381 -0.72 14.15 -4.24
N ASP A 382 -0.50 15.46 -4.09
CA ASP A 382 -0.54 16.11 -2.78
C ASP A 382 -1.96 16.08 -2.19
N VAL A 383 -3.01 16.15 -3.01
CA VAL A 383 -4.40 15.96 -2.54
C VAL A 383 -4.63 14.53 -2.01
N GLU A 384 -4.05 13.52 -2.65
CA GLU A 384 -4.14 12.14 -2.14
C GLU A 384 -3.39 11.96 -0.82
N ILE A 385 -2.21 12.57 -0.70
CA ILE A 385 -1.41 12.56 0.53
C ILE A 385 -2.11 13.34 1.64
N TYR A 386 -2.80 14.44 1.28
CA TYR A 386 -3.67 15.18 2.18
C TYR A 386 -4.77 14.27 2.76
N ASN A 387 -5.47 13.53 1.91
CA ASN A 387 -6.51 12.60 2.36
C ASN A 387 -5.95 11.48 3.25
N ARG A 388 -4.76 10.94 2.92
CA ARG A 388 -4.08 9.94 3.75
C ARG A 388 -3.71 10.48 5.13
N LEU A 389 -3.24 11.72 5.21
CA LEU A 389 -2.94 12.40 6.47
C LEU A 389 -4.21 12.57 7.32
N ARG A 390 -5.30 13.05 6.71
CA ARG A 390 -6.61 13.20 7.37
C ARG A 390 -7.07 11.88 7.99
N GLU A 391 -7.06 10.82 7.18
CA GLU A 391 -7.48 9.49 7.58
C GLU A 391 -6.64 8.95 8.74
N ALA A 392 -5.31 9.07 8.66
CA ALA A 392 -4.42 8.59 9.70
C ALA A 392 -4.62 9.31 11.05
N ILE A 393 -4.84 10.63 11.04
CA ILE A 393 -5.17 11.39 12.26
C ILE A 393 -6.53 10.96 12.81
N MET A 394 -7.53 10.78 11.94
CA MET A 394 -8.86 10.35 12.34
C MET A 394 -8.85 8.97 12.99
N GLN A 395 -8.16 7.99 12.40
CA GLN A 395 -8.07 6.64 12.94
C GLN A 395 -7.36 6.61 14.29
N ALA A 396 -6.23 7.32 14.43
CA ALA A 396 -5.53 7.44 15.71
C ALA A 396 -6.41 8.09 16.78
N SER A 397 -7.10 9.19 16.44
CA SER A 397 -7.99 9.90 17.36
C SER A 397 -9.18 9.04 17.78
N ARG A 398 -9.78 8.31 16.84
CA ARG A 398 -10.90 7.40 17.10
C ARG A 398 -10.52 6.30 18.09
N ARG A 399 -9.32 5.73 17.96
CA ARG A 399 -8.83 4.72 18.90
C ARG A 399 -8.71 5.28 20.32
N CYS A 400 -8.16 6.49 20.48
CA CYS A 400 -8.11 7.17 21.78
C CYS A 400 -9.50 7.37 22.37
N ILE A 401 -10.45 7.89 21.57
CA ILE A 401 -11.82 8.17 22.05
C ILE A 401 -12.54 6.88 22.44
N MET A 402 -12.47 5.83 21.60
CA MET A 402 -13.15 4.56 21.89
C MET A 402 -12.66 3.94 23.19
N GLN A 403 -11.35 3.95 23.44
CA GLN A 403 -10.79 3.39 24.68
C GLN A 403 -11.13 4.24 25.92
N GLN A 404 -11.22 5.57 25.78
CA GLN A 404 -11.68 6.44 26.85
C GLN A 404 -13.19 6.28 27.16
N CYS A 405 -14.01 6.01 26.14
CA CYS A 405 -15.47 5.84 26.28
C CYS A 405 -15.88 4.40 26.64
N SER A 406 -14.94 3.47 26.79
CA SER A 406 -15.20 2.05 27.09
C SER A 406 -15.50 1.78 28.57
N GLU A 407 -15.73 2.81 29.39
CA GLU A 407 -16.29 2.65 30.74
C GLU A 407 -17.74 2.11 30.66
N PRO A 408 -18.12 1.07 31.45
CA PRO A 408 -19.46 0.48 31.39
C PRO A 408 -20.61 1.41 31.81
N ASP A 409 -20.35 2.57 32.41
CA ASP A 409 -21.34 3.35 33.16
C ASP A 409 -21.69 4.73 32.54
N LEU A 410 -21.32 5.01 31.28
CA LEU A 410 -21.63 6.30 30.63
C LEU A 410 -22.38 6.20 29.29
N LEU A 411 -23.03 5.06 29.01
CA LEU A 411 -23.94 4.96 27.86
C LEU A 411 -25.29 5.68 28.04
N ASP A 412 -25.54 6.31 29.20
CA ASP A 412 -26.86 6.90 29.52
C ASP A 412 -26.86 8.41 29.79
N SER A 413 -25.84 9.17 29.42
CA SER A 413 -25.95 10.64 29.47
C SER A 413 -25.14 11.41 28.42
N ALA A 414 -25.88 11.93 27.44
CA ALA A 414 -25.64 13.21 26.77
C ALA A 414 -24.40 13.38 25.87
N LEU A 415 -24.15 12.44 24.94
CA LEU A 415 -23.31 12.70 23.74
C LEU A 415 -24.08 12.69 22.41
N GLY A 416 -25.41 12.76 22.46
CA GLY A 416 -26.29 12.64 21.30
C GLY A 416 -26.51 13.90 20.44
N ALA A 417 -25.56 14.84 20.33
CA ALA A 417 -25.82 16.09 19.59
C ALA A 417 -24.70 16.60 18.66
N GLY A 418 -23.63 15.84 18.44
CA GLY A 418 -22.51 16.30 17.60
C GLY A 418 -22.04 15.31 16.52
N TRP A 419 -22.74 14.19 16.33
CA TRP A 419 -22.29 13.09 15.47
C TRP A 419 -23.00 13.06 14.11
N ASP A 420 -24.06 13.85 13.92
CA ASP A 420 -24.79 13.93 12.65
C ASP A 420 -24.08 14.75 11.56
N ASP A 421 -23.03 15.52 11.92
CA ASP A 421 -22.18 16.24 10.95
C ASP A 421 -21.12 15.35 10.26
N LEU A 422 -21.17 14.03 10.49
CA LEU A 422 -20.37 13.03 9.76
C LEU A 422 -21.14 12.42 8.57
N SER A 423 -22.34 12.91 8.25
CA SER A 423 -23.03 12.54 7.02
C SER A 423 -22.48 13.30 5.81
N ILE A 424 -22.16 12.54 4.77
CA ILE A 424 -21.71 13.00 3.46
C ILE A 424 -22.87 13.75 2.80
N GLU A 425 -22.99 15.06 3.04
CA GLU A 425 -23.78 15.97 2.20
C GLU A 425 -22.85 17.04 1.64
N GLY A 426 -22.07 16.62 0.65
CA GLY A 426 -21.15 17.48 -0.11
C GLY A 426 -20.88 16.97 -1.52
N LEU A 427 -21.72 16.06 -2.04
CA LEU A 427 -21.75 15.68 -3.45
C LEU A 427 -23.19 15.80 -3.90
N GLY A 428 -23.47 16.85 -4.69
CA GLY A 428 -24.80 17.15 -5.18
C GLY A 428 -25.46 15.95 -5.86
N ALA A 429 -26.59 15.51 -5.31
CA ALA A 429 -27.60 14.78 -6.03
C ALA A 429 -28.17 15.72 -7.11
N ALA A 430 -27.73 15.57 -8.35
CA ALA A 430 -28.44 16.11 -9.49
C ALA A 430 -29.65 15.21 -9.80
N SER A 431 -30.67 15.26 -8.95
CA SER A 431 -32.04 14.85 -9.27
C SER A 431 -32.91 16.10 -9.17
N ALA A 432 -32.91 16.91 -10.22
CA ALA A 432 -33.93 17.92 -10.42
C ALA A 432 -35.07 17.30 -11.24
N ALA A 433 -36.21 17.08 -10.59
CA ALA A 433 -37.54 16.95 -11.19
C ALA A 433 -38.58 17.20 -10.08
N PRO A 434 -39.83 17.66 -10.35
CA PRO A 434 -40.44 18.05 -11.64
C PRO A 434 -41.28 19.36 -11.63
N ASP A 435 -41.80 19.67 -12.83
CA ASP A 435 -43.06 20.36 -13.18
C ASP A 435 -43.27 21.86 -12.97
N LEU A 436 -43.56 22.54 -14.09
CA LEU A 436 -44.60 23.57 -14.16
C LEU A 436 -45.24 23.59 -15.56
N HIS A 437 -46.56 23.50 -15.55
CA HIS A 437 -47.51 23.63 -16.65
C HIS A 437 -47.32 24.89 -17.50
N HIS A 438 -47.25 24.73 -18.83
CA HIS A 438 -48.13 25.32 -19.87
C HIS A 438 -47.45 25.33 -21.25
#